data_AF-A0A4Z2GLE7-F1
#
_entry.id   AF-A0A4Z2GLE7-F1
#
_cell.length_a   1.000
_cell.length_b   1.000
_cell.length_c   1.000
_cell.angle_alpha   90.00
_cell.angle_beta   90.00
_cell.angle_gamma   90.00
#
_symmetry.space_group_name_H-M   'P 1'
#
loop_
_entity.id
_entity.type
_entity.pdbx_description
1 polymer ?
#
loop_
_entity_poly.entity_id
_entity_poly.type
_entity_poly.pdbx_seq_one_letter_code
_entity_poly.pdbx_strand_id
1 'polypeptide(L)'
;MAGRGGKQSRSGAGLSGRKGAEEQEEEEQLLQAVLVADSFNRRFFPVTKDQPRALLPLGNVAMIDYTLEFLTSTGVQETFVFCCWMASEIKEHLL
;
A
#
# COMPACT_ATOMS: atom_id res chain seq x y z
N MET A 1 63.64 8.27 23.42
CA MET A 1 63.65 8.29 21.94
C MET A 1 62.39 9.01 21.47
N ALA A 2 62.56 9.93 20.53
CA ALA A 2 61.55 10.88 20.07
C ALA A 2 60.62 10.27 19.01
N GLY A 3 59.37 10.73 18.97
CA GLY A 3 58.45 10.54 17.86
C GLY A 3 57.48 11.72 17.79
N ARG A 4 57.83 12.73 16.98
CA ARG A 4 56.98 13.88 16.62
C ARG A 4 56.13 13.51 15.40
N GLY A 5 54.85 13.89 15.43
CA GLY A 5 53.96 14.06 14.26
C GLY A 5 52.59 14.45 14.82
N GLY A 6 51.89 15.50 14.43
CA GLY A 6 51.96 16.38 13.28
C GLY A 6 50.51 16.72 12.88
N LYS A 7 50.03 17.90 13.32
CA LYS A 7 48.91 18.73 12.80
C LYS A 7 47.65 18.05 12.20
N GLN A 8 46.46 18.44 12.70
CA GLN A 8 45.60 19.42 12.01
C GLN A 8 44.30 19.72 12.78
N SER A 9 44.14 21.01 13.09
CA SER A 9 42.89 21.67 13.44
C SER A 9 41.93 21.71 12.25
N ARG A 10 40.65 21.35 12.45
CA ARG A 10 39.55 21.96 11.72
C ARG A 10 38.40 22.29 12.68
N SER A 11 38.33 23.59 12.93
CA SER A 11 37.18 24.34 13.42
C SER A 11 35.94 24.16 12.54
N GLY A 12 34.78 24.11 13.18
CA GLY A 12 33.45 24.26 12.59
C GLY A 12 32.41 24.09 13.70
N ALA A 13 32.31 25.05 14.61
CA ALA A 13 31.32 26.13 14.54
C ALA A 13 29.89 25.60 14.65
N GLY A 14 29.35 25.65 15.87
CA GLY A 14 27.94 25.49 16.11
C GLY A 14 27.14 26.66 15.56
N LEU A 15 25.98 26.36 15.00
CA LEU A 15 24.78 27.21 14.98
C LEU A 15 23.62 26.24 15.24
N SER A 16 23.09 26.15 16.46
CA SER A 16 22.12 27.09 17.02
C SER A 16 20.97 27.37 16.06
N GLY A 17 19.89 26.60 16.24
CA GLY A 17 18.52 27.10 16.28
C GLY A 17 18.08 28.03 15.16
N ARG A 18 17.35 27.47 14.19
CA ARG A 18 16.11 28.10 13.74
C ARG A 18 14.96 27.14 14.03
N LYS A 19 14.32 27.41 15.17
CA LYS A 19 12.98 27.00 15.51
C LYS A 19 12.04 27.67 14.50
N GLY A 20 11.76 26.99 13.40
CA GLY A 20 10.57 27.22 12.60
C GLY A 20 9.48 26.33 13.19
N ALA A 21 8.60 26.91 13.99
CA ALA A 21 7.32 26.28 14.29
C ALA A 21 6.49 26.38 13.02
N GLU A 22 6.71 25.44 12.11
CA GLU A 22 5.69 25.08 11.15
C GLU A 22 4.74 24.19 11.94
N GLU A 23 3.60 24.75 12.32
CA GLU A 23 2.38 23.94 12.47
C GLU A 23 2.13 23.37 11.08
N GLN A 24 2.85 22.30 10.76
CA GLN A 24 2.42 21.37 9.75
C GLN A 24 1.12 20.82 10.33
N GLU A 25 0.00 21.35 9.86
CA GLU A 25 -1.21 20.55 9.76
C GLU A 25 -0.73 19.25 9.14
N GLU A 26 -0.56 18.21 9.97
CA GLU A 26 -0.35 16.87 9.50
C GLU A 26 -1.61 16.57 8.70
N GLU A 27 -1.59 16.83 7.39
CA GLU A 27 -2.59 16.33 6.48
C GLU A 27 -2.64 14.83 6.76
N GLU A 28 -3.71 14.38 7.42
CA GLU A 28 -3.89 12.98 7.80
C GLU A 28 -3.72 12.15 6.52
N GLN A 29 -2.59 11.46 6.42
CA GLN A 29 -2.30 10.67 5.23
C GLN A 29 -3.38 9.61 5.09
N LEU A 30 -4.11 9.65 3.99
CA LEU A 30 -5.18 8.72 3.70
C LEU A 30 -4.64 7.29 3.82
N LEU A 31 -5.32 6.44 4.57
CA LEU A 31 -4.91 5.05 4.68
C LEU A 31 -5.23 4.36 3.36
N GLN A 32 -4.17 4.00 2.61
CA GLN A 32 -4.26 3.33 1.32
C GLN A 32 -4.09 1.81 1.47
N ALA A 33 -4.81 1.04 0.67
CA ALA A 33 -4.64 -0.42 0.58
C ALA A 33 -4.47 -0.87 -0.87
N VAL A 34 -3.78 -1.99 -1.06
CA VAL A 34 -3.67 -2.67 -2.36
C VAL A 34 -4.30 -4.05 -2.24
N LEU A 35 -5.38 -4.29 -2.97
CA LEU A 35 -6.07 -5.58 -3.04
C LEU A 35 -5.59 -6.36 -4.27
N VAL A 36 -4.93 -7.49 -4.04
CA VAL A 36 -4.52 -8.39 -5.10
C VAL A 36 -5.66 -9.36 -5.40
N ALA A 37 -6.48 -9.04 -6.39
CA ALA A 37 -7.69 -9.79 -6.74
C ALA A 37 -7.41 -11.04 -7.60
N ASP A 38 -6.24 -11.12 -8.24
CA ASP A 38 -5.90 -12.27 -9.08
C ASP A 38 -5.44 -13.51 -8.28
N SER A 39 -5.45 -14.67 -8.94
CA SER A 39 -4.92 -15.93 -8.43
C SER A 39 -3.65 -16.31 -9.18
N PHE A 40 -2.50 -16.19 -8.52
CA PHE A 40 -1.23 -16.75 -9.01
C PHE A 40 -1.11 -18.28 -8.84
N ASN A 41 -2.24 -19.00 -8.87
CA ASN A 41 -2.29 -20.47 -8.73
C ASN A 41 -3.52 -21.05 -9.45
N ARG A 42 -3.53 -22.38 -9.63
CA ARG A 42 -4.58 -23.12 -10.35
C ARG A 42 -5.51 -23.93 -9.44
N ARG A 43 -5.64 -23.58 -8.16
CA ARG A 43 -6.44 -24.39 -7.21
C ARG A 43 -7.93 -24.42 -7.52
N PHE A 44 -8.45 -23.40 -8.19
CA PHE A 44 -9.86 -23.26 -8.55
C PHE A 44 -10.13 -23.52 -10.04
N PHE A 45 -9.21 -24.17 -10.75
CA PHE A 45 -9.15 -24.14 -12.21
C PHE A 45 -10.37 -24.66 -12.98
N PRO A 46 -11.20 -25.63 -12.57
CA PRO A 46 -12.41 -25.89 -13.35
C PRO A 46 -13.46 -24.77 -13.18
N VAL A 47 -13.45 -24.05 -12.05
CA VAL A 47 -14.47 -23.04 -11.73
C VAL A 47 -14.05 -21.66 -12.23
N THR A 48 -12.77 -21.31 -12.12
CA THR A 48 -12.25 -19.99 -12.53
C THR A 48 -11.82 -19.93 -14.00
N LYS A 49 -12.34 -20.84 -14.83
CA LYS A 49 -12.04 -20.86 -16.26
C LYS A 49 -12.75 -19.72 -16.98
N ASP A 50 -14.01 -19.51 -16.64
CA ASP A 50 -14.91 -18.57 -17.33
C ASP A 50 -15.28 -17.36 -16.45
N GLN A 51 -14.77 -17.31 -15.22
CA GLN A 51 -15.01 -16.20 -14.28
C GLN A 51 -13.78 -16.00 -13.38
N PRO A 52 -13.36 -14.76 -13.06
CA PRO A 52 -12.26 -14.51 -12.14
C PRO A 52 -12.60 -14.93 -10.72
N ARG A 53 -11.60 -15.43 -9.99
CA ARG A 53 -11.77 -15.94 -8.62
C ARG A 53 -12.37 -14.90 -7.65
N ALA A 54 -12.01 -13.63 -7.82
CA ALA A 54 -12.51 -12.53 -7.00
C ALA A 54 -14.03 -12.32 -7.12
N LEU A 55 -14.64 -12.72 -8.24
CA LEU A 55 -16.08 -12.58 -8.46
C LEU A 55 -16.88 -13.85 -8.15
N LEU A 56 -16.21 -14.93 -7.70
CA LEU A 56 -16.94 -16.14 -7.33
C LEU A 56 -17.90 -15.86 -6.17
N PRO A 57 -19.14 -16.40 -6.23
CA PRO A 57 -20.12 -16.15 -5.20
C PRO A 57 -19.78 -16.91 -3.92
N LEU A 58 -19.76 -16.20 -2.79
CA LEU A 58 -19.72 -16.74 -1.44
C LEU A 58 -20.97 -16.23 -0.72
N GLY A 59 -21.87 -17.12 -0.30
CA GLY A 59 -23.14 -16.68 0.32
C GLY A 59 -24.00 -15.82 -0.60
N ASN A 60 -23.96 -16.07 -1.92
CA ASN A 60 -24.67 -15.34 -2.98
C ASN A 60 -24.19 -13.90 -3.22
N VAL A 61 -23.03 -13.52 -2.68
CA VAL A 61 -22.37 -12.21 -2.91
C VAL A 61 -20.96 -12.47 -3.47
N ALA A 62 -20.42 -11.56 -4.29
CA ALA A 62 -19.09 -11.73 -4.85
C ALA A 62 -18.02 -11.67 -3.75
N MET A 63 -16.99 -12.54 -3.85
CA MET A 63 -15.92 -12.63 -2.86
C MET A 63 -15.19 -11.31 -2.63
N ILE A 64 -15.03 -10.50 -3.68
CA ILE A 64 -14.37 -9.19 -3.61
C ILE A 64 -15.11 -8.20 -2.70
N ASP A 65 -16.44 -8.25 -2.66
CA ASP A 65 -17.25 -7.29 -1.89
C ASP A 65 -16.99 -7.44 -0.39
N TYR A 66 -16.85 -8.68 0.08
CA TYR A 66 -16.48 -8.96 1.47
C TYR A 66 -15.11 -8.36 1.83
N THR A 67 -14.15 -8.41 0.90
CA THR A 67 -12.82 -7.83 1.14
C THR A 67 -12.85 -6.31 1.15
N LEU A 68 -13.68 -5.70 0.29
CA LEU A 68 -13.85 -4.25 0.26
C LEU A 68 -14.58 -3.75 1.51
N GLU A 69 -15.64 -4.44 1.95
CA GLU A 69 -16.35 -4.12 3.19
C GLU A 69 -15.41 -4.21 4.40
N PHE A 70 -14.55 -5.24 4.44
CA PHE A 70 -13.52 -5.36 5.46
C PHE A 70 -12.55 -4.17 5.44
N LEU A 71 -12.03 -3.78 4.27
CA LEU A 71 -11.11 -2.63 4.15
C LEU A 71 -11.79 -1.31 4.55
N THR A 72 -13.06 -1.12 4.18
CA THR A 72 -13.83 0.06 4.61
C THR A 72 -14.02 0.07 6.13
N SER A 73 -14.30 -1.09 6.74
CA SER A 73 -14.48 -1.20 8.19
C SER A 73 -13.22 -0.92 9.00
N THR A 74 -12.03 -1.12 8.41
CA THR A 74 -10.75 -0.81 9.03
C THR A 74 -10.31 0.64 8.84
N GLY A 75 -11.11 1.46 8.13
CA GLY A 75 -10.82 2.88 7.90
C GLY A 75 -9.91 3.15 6.70
N VAL A 76 -9.75 2.19 5.79
CA VAL A 76 -9.06 2.42 4.51
C VAL A 76 -9.90 3.36 3.66
N GLN A 77 -9.29 4.45 3.20
CA GLN A 77 -9.95 5.50 2.42
C GLN A 77 -9.74 5.33 0.92
N GLU A 78 -8.64 4.69 0.52
CA GLU A 78 -8.31 4.45 -0.88
C GLU A 78 -7.85 3.01 -1.09
N THR A 79 -8.45 2.31 -2.05
CA THR A 79 -8.10 0.92 -2.36
C THR A 79 -7.74 0.77 -3.84
N PHE A 80 -6.55 0.26 -4.11
CA PHE A 80 -6.10 -0.10 -5.46
C PHE A 80 -6.31 -1.60 -5.70
N VAL A 81 -7.09 -1.96 -6.72
CA VAL A 81 -7.33 -3.36 -7.07
C VAL A 81 -6.38 -3.78 -8.18
N PHE A 82 -5.50 -4.72 -7.89
CA PHE A 82 -4.62 -5.35 -8.87
C PHE A 82 -5.28 -6.60 -9.47
N CYS A 83 -5.50 -6.58 -10.78
CA CYS A 83 -6.08 -7.68 -11.55
C CYS A 83 -5.43 -7.80 -12.92
N CYS A 84 -5.26 -9.03 -13.43
CA CYS A 84 -4.76 -9.29 -14.78
C CYS A 84 -5.77 -10.08 -15.62
N TRP A 85 -6.24 -11.22 -15.09
CA TRP A 85 -7.22 -12.07 -15.76
C TRP A 85 -8.62 -11.47 -15.70
N MET A 86 -9.28 -11.33 -16.87
CA MET A 86 -10.66 -10.81 -16.99
C MET A 86 -10.87 -9.48 -16.25
N ALA A 87 -9.87 -8.59 -16.29
CA ALA A 87 -9.90 -7.32 -15.58
C ALA A 87 -11.11 -6.44 -15.93
N SER A 88 -11.62 -6.55 -17.17
CA SER A 88 -12.84 -5.85 -17.60
C SER A 88 -14.06 -6.22 -16.76
N GLU A 89 -14.22 -7.50 -16.39
CA GLU A 89 -15.36 -7.97 -15.58
C GLU A 89 -15.26 -7.49 -14.15
N ILE A 90 -14.05 -7.51 -13.57
CA ILE A 90 -13.81 -6.96 -12.23
C ILE A 90 -14.07 -5.45 -12.24
N LYS A 91 -13.64 -4.75 -13.29
CA LYS A 91 -13.91 -3.32 -13.43
C LYS A 91 -15.40 -3.03 -13.59
N GLU A 92 -16.13 -3.83 -14.36
CA GLU A 92 -17.58 -3.69 -14.53
C GLU A 92 -18.35 -3.96 -13.23
N HIS A 93 -17.92 -4.93 -12.42
CA HIS A 93 -18.52 -5.20 -11.11
C HIS A 93 -18.32 -4.06 -10.10
N LEU A 94 -17.22 -3.30 -10.23
CA LEU A 94 -16.85 -2.22 -9.30
C LEU A 94 -17.32 -0.82 -9.72
N LEU A 95 -17.89 -0.66 -10.92
CA LEU A 95 -18.41 0.61 -11.46
C LEU A 95 -19.93 0.71 -11.29
#